data_AF-A0A3D3RBE6-F1
#
_entry.id   AF-A0A3D3RBE6-F1
#
_cell.length_a   1.000
_cell.length_b   1.000
_cell.length_c   1.000
_cell.angle_alpha   90.00
_cell.angle_beta   90.00
_cell.angle_gamma   90.00
#
_symmetry.space_group_name_H-M   'P 1'
#
loop_
_entity.id
_entity.type
_entity.pdbx_description
1 polymer ?
#
loop_
_entity_poly.entity_id
_entity_poly.type
_entity_poly.pdbx_seq_one_letter_code
_entity_poly.pdbx_strand_id
1 'polypeptide(L)'
;MAPSLLGYHKQVTCPRCHYSFTYGVAYDDSVSTSRVNDPSVEGQDFQQAGQYATCPNCDTNSIDLAQVPRNEGDQLLVFKHAYYLKPPARWDVAVFQNPMKPTQAYVKRVAGLPGEAVQVKEGDLYINGKIQRKDLKTQRAVRLLVHDHQFQPAEDDFFQPRFLPVEADSTQGQNQPAPPAWKEQPDGFLFASDGTDADTWSWVRYQHWVRQGGHYQTEVPLEKWPEEIEKPEPVLAAIQYDELKQQLSCKGAMPAENCHRLLNQTEDDAFRYAVAL
;
A
#
# COMPACT_ATOMS: atom_id res chain seq x y z
N MET A 1 3.52 12.04 -2.78
CA MET A 1 4.45 13.02 -2.15
C MET A 1 5.27 12.26 -1.11
N ALA A 2 6.52 12.63 -0.85
CA ALA A 2 7.26 12.01 0.24
C ALA A 2 6.71 12.59 1.57
N PRO A 3 6.31 11.77 2.56
CA PRO A 3 5.69 12.27 3.79
C PRO A 3 6.66 13.08 4.68
N SER A 4 7.96 13.05 4.38
CA SER A 4 8.98 13.78 5.14
C SER A 4 9.30 15.18 4.62
N LEU A 5 8.83 15.53 3.42
CA LEU A 5 9.02 16.85 2.82
C LEU A 5 7.86 17.15 1.90
N LEU A 6 6.99 18.05 2.33
CA LEU A 6 5.75 18.35 1.66
C LEU A 6 5.93 19.51 0.68
N GLY A 7 5.51 19.29 -0.55
CA GLY A 7 5.23 20.39 -1.48
C GLY A 7 3.82 20.90 -1.26
N TYR A 8 3.26 21.56 -2.28
CA TYR A 8 1.83 21.89 -2.28
C TYR A 8 0.98 20.64 -2.13
N HIS A 9 0.07 20.66 -1.17
CA HIS A 9 -0.70 19.48 -0.83
C HIS A 9 -2.08 19.80 -0.30
N LYS A 10 -2.93 18.78 -0.23
CA LYS A 10 -4.19 18.77 0.50
C LYS A 10 -4.04 17.83 1.69
N GLN A 11 -4.49 18.25 2.87
CA GLN A 11 -4.57 17.37 4.02
C GLN A 11 -5.93 16.67 4.01
N VAL A 12 -5.93 15.36 3.81
CA VAL A 12 -7.13 14.56 3.58
C VAL A 12 -7.36 13.67 4.77
N THR A 13 -8.60 13.63 5.27
CA THR A 13 -9.02 12.64 6.28
C THR A 13 -9.90 11.62 5.58
N CYS A 14 -9.52 10.35 5.69
CA CYS A 14 -10.32 9.26 5.11
C CYS A 14 -11.70 9.20 5.80
N PRO A 15 -12.82 9.19 5.04
CA PRO A 15 -14.14 9.10 5.65
C PRO A 15 -14.43 7.72 6.28
N ARG A 16 -13.74 6.66 5.84
CA ARG A 16 -13.98 5.28 6.30
C ARG A 16 -13.18 4.89 7.54
N CYS A 17 -11.88 5.19 7.55
CA CYS A 17 -10.99 4.79 8.65
C CYS A 17 -10.45 5.97 9.46
N HIS A 18 -10.81 7.20 9.11
CA HIS A 18 -10.37 8.44 9.75
C HIS A 18 -8.85 8.70 9.74
N TYR A 19 -8.07 7.89 9.03
CA TYR A 19 -6.65 8.14 8.82
C TYR A 19 -6.43 9.45 8.07
N SER A 20 -5.58 10.31 8.62
CA SER A 20 -5.21 11.58 8.01
C SER A 20 -3.92 11.42 7.19
N PHE A 21 -3.94 11.83 5.94
CA PHE A 21 -2.81 11.70 5.02
C PHE A 21 -2.68 12.89 4.08
N THR A 22 -1.49 13.05 3.51
CA THR A 22 -1.18 14.17 2.63
C THR A 22 -1.28 13.77 1.16
N TYR A 23 -2.12 14.48 0.40
CA TYR A 23 -2.25 14.32 -1.05
C TYR A 23 -1.51 15.43 -1.79
N GLY A 24 -0.53 15.09 -2.60
CA GLY A 24 0.27 16.08 -3.33
C GLY A 24 -0.50 16.68 -4.50
N VAL A 25 -0.50 18.01 -4.62
CA VAL A 25 -1.06 18.73 -5.77
C VAL A 25 0.05 19.40 -6.56
N ALA A 26 -0.15 19.53 -7.88
CA ALA A 26 0.79 20.24 -8.73
C ALA A 26 0.84 21.74 -8.34
N TYR A 27 1.98 22.38 -8.58
CA TYR A 27 2.10 23.82 -8.44
C TYR A 27 1.25 24.55 -9.49
N ASP A 28 1.25 24.01 -10.72
CA ASP A 28 0.53 24.46 -11.90
C ASP A 28 0.06 23.25 -12.75
N ASP A 29 -0.95 23.45 -13.61
CA ASP A 29 -1.52 22.40 -14.47
C ASP A 29 -0.50 21.82 -15.49
N SER A 30 0.68 22.46 -15.63
CA SER A 30 1.73 22.04 -16.57
C SER A 30 2.50 20.79 -16.13
N VAL A 31 2.36 20.35 -14.88
CA VAL A 31 3.00 19.11 -14.36
C VAL A 31 2.06 17.91 -14.49
N SER A 32 0.74 18.13 -14.42
CA SER A 32 -0.28 17.08 -14.58
C SER A 32 -0.28 16.49 -15.99
N THR A 33 0.05 17.29 -17.01
CA THR A 33 0.13 16.86 -18.41
C THR A 33 1.36 16.00 -18.74
N SER A 34 2.36 15.96 -17.86
CA SER A 34 3.60 15.20 -18.11
C SER A 34 3.51 13.72 -17.70
N ARG A 35 2.44 13.29 -17.01
CA ARG A 35 2.23 11.87 -16.68
C ARG A 35 1.34 11.13 -17.67
N VAL A 36 0.73 11.83 -18.64
CA VAL A 36 -0.33 11.26 -19.49
C VAL A 36 -0.09 11.41 -20.99
N ASN A 37 1.05 11.94 -21.42
CA ASN A 37 1.44 11.94 -22.84
C ASN A 37 2.36 10.75 -23.15
N ASP A 38 1.87 9.54 -22.90
CA ASP A 38 2.33 8.36 -23.63
C ASP A 38 1.44 8.22 -24.88
N PRO A 39 1.96 8.45 -26.11
CA PRO A 39 1.14 8.48 -27.32
C PRO A 39 0.58 7.10 -27.73
N SER A 40 0.88 6.02 -27.00
CA SER A 40 0.38 4.67 -27.31
C SER A 40 -0.92 4.28 -26.63
N VAL A 41 -1.59 5.16 -25.88
CA VAL A 41 -2.86 4.86 -25.21
C VAL A 41 -3.96 5.77 -25.73
N GLU A 42 -4.46 5.44 -26.93
CA GLU A 42 -5.69 6.05 -27.45
C GLU A 42 -6.91 5.46 -26.71
N GLY A 43 -7.69 6.34 -26.09
CA GLY A 43 -9.05 6.04 -25.64
C GLY A 43 -9.18 5.65 -24.18
N GLN A 44 -9.22 6.65 -23.29
CA GLN A 44 -9.99 6.63 -22.05
C GLN A 44 -10.19 8.07 -21.57
N ASP A 45 -11.44 8.43 -21.27
CA ASP A 45 -11.85 9.75 -20.78
C ASP A 45 -10.96 10.24 -19.64
N PHE A 46 -10.29 11.37 -19.87
CA PHE A 46 -9.36 11.98 -18.92
C PHE A 46 -10.15 12.64 -17.79
N GLN A 47 -10.50 11.86 -16.76
CA GLN A 47 -10.89 12.40 -15.45
C GLN A 47 -9.78 13.35 -14.98
N GLN A 48 -10.14 14.58 -14.63
CA GLN A 48 -9.22 15.61 -14.15
C GLN A 48 -8.31 15.04 -13.06
N ALA A 49 -7.03 14.87 -13.38
CA ALA A 49 -6.01 14.42 -12.44
C ALA A 49 -6.01 15.35 -11.21
N GLY A 50 -6.45 14.86 -10.05
CA GLY A 50 -6.46 15.60 -8.79
C GLY A 50 -7.82 15.83 -8.12
N GLN A 51 -8.93 15.29 -8.65
CA GLN A 51 -10.23 15.38 -7.97
C GLN A 51 -10.42 14.33 -6.86
N TYR A 52 -9.85 13.13 -7.03
CA TYR A 52 -10.06 12.03 -6.10
C TYR A 52 -8.75 11.51 -5.50
N ALA A 53 -8.82 11.08 -4.24
CA ALA A 53 -7.73 10.36 -3.56
C ALA A 53 -8.11 8.92 -3.23
N THR A 54 -7.09 8.10 -3.04
CA THR A 54 -7.18 6.79 -2.39
C THR A 54 -6.47 6.86 -1.05
N CYS A 55 -7.14 6.41 0.01
CA CYS A 55 -6.55 6.35 1.35
C CYS A 55 -5.41 5.32 1.36
N PRO A 56 -4.19 5.69 1.75
CA PRO A 56 -3.06 4.75 1.78
C PRO A 56 -3.14 3.72 2.92
N ASN A 57 -4.09 3.87 3.86
CA ASN A 57 -4.21 2.97 5.01
C ASN A 57 -5.23 1.84 4.78
N CYS A 58 -6.45 2.19 4.41
CA CYS A 58 -7.57 1.26 4.22
C CYS A 58 -8.01 1.10 2.76
N ASP A 59 -7.30 1.72 1.80
CA ASP A 59 -7.58 1.67 0.36
C ASP A 59 -8.97 2.19 -0.06
N THR A 60 -9.63 3.01 0.77
CA THR A 60 -10.86 3.72 0.35
C THR A 60 -10.52 4.66 -0.80
N ASN A 61 -11.07 4.41 -1.98
CA ASN A 61 -10.90 5.22 -3.17
C ASN A 61 -11.93 6.34 -3.27
N SER A 62 -11.86 7.09 -4.37
CA SER A 62 -12.86 8.07 -4.78
C SER A 62 -13.17 9.11 -3.69
N ILE A 63 -12.19 9.39 -2.82
CA ILE A 63 -12.33 10.42 -1.78
C ILE A 63 -12.31 11.76 -2.49
N ASP A 64 -13.43 12.46 -2.51
CA ASP A 64 -13.57 13.76 -3.16
C ASP A 64 -12.69 14.82 -2.48
N LEU A 65 -11.84 15.45 -3.28
CA LEU A 65 -10.92 16.50 -2.86
C LEU A 65 -11.42 17.90 -3.19
N ALA A 66 -12.57 18.07 -3.85
CA ALA A 66 -13.04 19.35 -4.36
C ALA A 66 -13.12 20.43 -3.27
N GLN A 67 -13.59 20.06 -2.08
CA GLN A 67 -13.75 20.98 -0.93
C GLN A 67 -12.56 20.96 0.03
N VAL A 68 -11.51 20.17 -0.25
CA VAL A 68 -10.33 20.11 0.62
C VAL A 68 -9.37 21.24 0.25
N PRO A 69 -9.05 22.15 1.19
CA PRO A 69 -8.19 23.30 0.90
C PRO A 69 -6.76 22.86 0.57
N ARG A 70 -6.10 23.66 -0.28
CA ARG A 70 -4.69 23.50 -0.60
C ARG A 70 -3.84 24.19 0.47
N ASN A 71 -2.84 23.48 0.94
CA ASN A 71 -1.78 23.97 1.81
C ASN A 71 -0.51 24.28 1.01
N GLU A 72 0.25 25.24 1.53
CA GLU A 72 1.61 25.51 1.09
C GLU A 72 2.54 24.35 1.49
N GLY A 73 3.69 24.26 0.82
CA GLY A 73 4.73 23.28 1.14
C GLY A 73 5.69 23.75 2.23
N ASP A 74 6.55 22.83 2.65
CA ASP A 74 7.65 23.10 3.59
C ASP A 74 8.65 24.09 2.99
N GLN A 75 9.14 25.00 3.84
CA GLN A 75 10.20 25.93 3.48
C GLN A 75 11.57 25.33 3.80
N LEU A 76 12.50 25.47 2.85
CA LEU A 76 13.83 24.86 2.94
C LEU A 76 14.93 25.91 2.97
N LEU A 77 15.85 25.77 3.93
CA LEU A 77 17.13 26.46 3.90
C LEU A 77 18.14 25.61 3.13
N VAL A 78 18.68 26.15 2.04
CA VAL A 78 19.59 25.41 1.15
C VAL A 78 20.99 26.01 1.19
N PHE A 79 21.97 25.21 1.62
CA PHE A 79 23.37 25.59 1.50
C PHE A 79 23.91 25.26 0.10
N LYS A 80 23.78 26.22 -0.82
CA LYS A 80 24.15 26.06 -2.25
C LYS A 80 25.61 25.68 -2.50
N HIS A 81 26.50 26.01 -1.58
CA HIS A 81 27.94 25.80 -1.72
C HIS A 81 28.44 24.51 -1.05
N ALA A 82 27.54 23.67 -0.52
CA ALA A 82 27.91 22.45 0.21
C ALA A 82 28.86 21.53 -0.59
N TYR A 83 28.61 21.38 -1.89
CA TYR A 83 29.38 20.47 -2.73
C TYR A 83 30.71 21.04 -3.27
N TYR A 84 31.03 22.30 -2.96
CA TYR A 84 32.39 22.82 -3.13
C TYR A 84 33.31 22.40 -1.99
N LEU A 85 32.74 22.11 -0.81
CA LEU A 85 33.50 21.74 0.39
C LEU A 85 33.67 20.22 0.52
N LYS A 86 32.70 19.44 0.02
CA LYS A 86 32.76 17.97 0.04
C LYS A 86 32.07 17.39 -1.20
N PRO A 87 32.53 16.25 -1.74
CA PRO A 87 31.80 15.55 -2.79
C PRO A 87 30.43 15.05 -2.27
N PRO A 88 29.45 14.84 -3.17
CA PRO A 88 28.15 14.28 -2.79
C PRO A 88 28.33 12.86 -2.24
N ALA A 89 27.66 12.58 -1.13
CA ALA A 89 27.61 11.24 -0.56
C ALA A 89 26.28 10.56 -0.90
N ARG A 90 26.29 9.23 -1.02
CA ARG A 90 25.05 8.46 -1.14
C ARG A 90 24.15 8.77 0.05
N TRP A 91 22.86 8.88 -0.20
CA TRP A 91 21.82 9.26 0.73
C TRP A 91 21.78 10.74 1.13
N ASP A 92 22.66 11.61 0.62
CA ASP A 92 22.51 13.06 0.81
C ASP A 92 21.19 13.56 0.19
N VAL A 93 20.55 14.52 0.87
CA VAL A 93 19.45 15.28 0.28
C VAL A 93 20.07 16.39 -0.58
N ALA A 94 19.76 16.38 -1.87
CA ALA A 94 20.30 17.33 -2.83
C ALA A 94 19.18 18.18 -3.43
N VAL A 95 19.47 19.48 -3.56
CA VAL A 95 18.63 20.44 -4.28
C VAL A 95 19.35 20.80 -5.57
N PHE A 96 18.69 20.63 -6.72
CA PHE A 96 19.25 20.92 -8.04
C PHE A 96 18.18 21.49 -8.96
N GLN A 97 18.59 22.20 -10.00
CA GLN A 97 17.66 22.71 -11.01
C GLN A 97 17.19 21.57 -11.90
N ASN A 98 15.89 21.52 -12.18
CA ASN A 98 15.35 20.55 -13.13
C ASN A 98 16.00 20.74 -14.50
N PRO A 99 16.67 19.72 -15.07
CA PRO A 99 17.34 19.83 -16.37
C PRO A 99 16.42 20.26 -17.51
N MET A 100 15.13 19.90 -17.44
CA MET A 100 14.13 20.22 -18.47
C MET A 100 13.49 21.60 -18.28
N LYS A 101 13.47 22.12 -17.05
CA LYS A 101 12.90 23.42 -16.68
C LYS A 101 13.76 24.07 -15.58
N PRO A 102 14.88 24.74 -15.92
CA PRO A 102 15.87 25.21 -14.95
C PRO A 102 15.36 26.22 -13.90
N THR A 103 14.20 26.84 -14.15
CA THR A 103 13.51 27.72 -13.20
C THR A 103 12.90 26.97 -12.02
N GLN A 104 12.79 25.63 -12.10
CA GLN A 104 12.22 24.79 -11.05
C GLN A 104 13.34 24.07 -10.28
N ALA A 105 13.37 24.24 -8.96
CA ALA A 105 14.26 23.50 -8.08
C ALA A 105 13.63 22.16 -7.66
N TYR A 106 14.37 21.06 -7.78
CA TYR A 106 13.98 19.74 -7.32
C TYR A 106 14.78 19.35 -6.09
N VAL A 107 14.09 18.69 -5.16
CA VAL A 107 14.70 18.07 -3.99
C VAL A 107 14.60 16.56 -4.14
N LYS A 108 15.74 15.88 -4.16
CA LYS A 108 15.83 14.42 -4.24
C LYS A 108 16.92 13.91 -3.30
N ARG A 109 17.05 12.60 -3.21
CA ARG A 109 18.13 11.94 -2.48
C ARG A 109 19.11 11.32 -3.47
N VAL A 110 20.40 11.48 -3.21
CA VAL A 110 21.45 10.87 -4.04
C VAL A 110 21.42 9.36 -3.87
N ALA A 111 21.05 8.63 -4.93
CA ALA A 111 21.01 7.17 -4.92
C ALA A 111 22.25 6.55 -5.58
N GLY A 112 22.81 7.18 -6.62
CA GLY A 112 24.00 6.74 -7.35
C GLY A 112 25.05 7.83 -7.46
N LEU A 113 26.30 7.44 -7.61
CA LEU A 113 27.45 8.34 -7.82
C LEU A 113 28.05 8.13 -9.23
N PRO A 114 28.86 9.08 -9.73
CA PRO A 114 29.51 8.94 -11.03
C PRO A 114 30.32 7.64 -11.15
N GLY A 115 30.19 6.96 -12.29
CA GLY A 115 30.89 5.69 -12.56
C GLY A 115 30.21 4.43 -12.00
N GLU A 116 29.04 4.56 -11.38
CA GLU A 116 28.29 3.43 -10.81
C GLU A 116 27.20 2.91 -11.75
N ALA A 117 27.07 1.58 -11.84
CA ALA A 117 25.90 0.92 -12.40
C ALA A 117 24.80 0.82 -11.33
N VAL A 118 23.73 1.59 -11.51
CA VAL A 118 22.59 1.65 -10.58
C VAL A 118 21.49 0.70 -11.04
N GLN A 119 21.01 -0.16 -10.15
CA GLN A 119 19.89 -1.05 -10.40
C GLN A 119 18.91 -0.97 -9.23
N VAL A 120 17.61 -1.00 -9.52
CA VAL A 120 16.56 -1.22 -8.51
C VAL A 120 15.93 -2.57 -8.80
N LYS A 121 15.97 -3.49 -7.83
CA LYS A 121 15.39 -4.84 -7.94
C LYS A 121 14.51 -5.05 -6.74
N GLU A 122 13.22 -5.32 -6.96
CA GLU A 122 12.25 -5.60 -5.88
C GLU A 122 12.22 -4.51 -4.78
N GLY A 123 12.41 -3.25 -5.18
CA GLY A 123 12.47 -2.10 -4.26
C GLY A 123 13.83 -1.86 -3.60
N ASP A 124 14.78 -2.79 -3.73
CA ASP A 124 16.14 -2.64 -3.22
C ASP A 124 17.07 -1.96 -4.21
N LEU A 125 17.97 -1.11 -3.70
CA LEU A 125 18.99 -0.43 -4.49
C LEU A 125 20.26 -1.28 -4.55
N TYR A 126 20.74 -1.54 -5.76
CA TYR A 126 21.99 -2.23 -6.05
C TYR A 126 22.94 -1.30 -6.81
N ILE A 127 24.22 -1.33 -6.42
CA ILE A 127 25.29 -0.58 -7.06
C ILE A 127 26.39 -1.56 -7.45
N ASN A 128 26.71 -1.62 -8.75
CA ASN A 128 27.70 -2.57 -9.29
C ASN A 128 27.41 -4.02 -8.82
N GLY A 129 26.14 -4.41 -8.83
CA GLY A 129 25.67 -5.72 -8.39
C GLY A 129 25.56 -5.94 -6.88
N LYS A 130 25.94 -4.97 -6.04
CA LYS A 130 25.90 -5.10 -4.57
C LYS A 130 24.77 -4.28 -3.94
N ILE A 131 23.97 -4.91 -3.09
CA ILE A 131 22.89 -4.24 -2.35
C ILE A 131 23.43 -3.11 -1.47
N GLN A 132 22.81 -1.94 -1.55
CA GLN A 132 23.14 -0.77 -0.74
C GLN A 132 22.14 -0.63 0.39
N ARG A 133 22.46 -1.26 1.52
CA ARG A 133 21.66 -1.13 2.75
C ARG A 133 21.95 0.22 3.41
N LYS A 134 20.89 0.87 3.87
CA LYS A 134 20.98 2.10 4.66
C LYS A 134 21.41 1.74 6.08
N ASP A 135 22.21 2.58 6.74
CA ASP A 135 22.46 2.42 8.17
C ASP A 135 21.18 2.71 8.99
N LEU A 136 21.15 2.32 10.27
CA LEU A 136 19.95 2.47 11.09
C LEU A 136 19.47 3.94 11.19
N LYS A 137 20.41 4.89 11.26
CA LYS A 137 20.09 6.32 11.29
C LYS A 137 19.37 6.75 10.01
N THR A 138 19.90 6.39 8.86
CA THR A 138 19.32 6.71 7.55
C THR A 138 17.99 5.99 7.37
N GLN A 139 17.89 4.70 7.71
CA GLN A 139 16.63 3.95 7.68
C GLN A 139 15.54 4.65 8.49
N ARG A 140 15.82 5.04 9.74
CA ARG A 140 14.87 5.77 10.58
C ARG A 140 14.47 7.11 10.00
N ALA A 141 15.38 7.82 9.33
CA ALA A 141 15.11 9.10 8.70
C ALA A 141 14.29 9.01 7.41
N VAL A 142 14.27 7.84 6.74
CA VAL A 142 13.55 7.65 5.47
C VAL A 142 12.40 6.65 5.55
N ARG A 143 12.10 6.10 6.72
CA ARG A 143 11.00 5.15 6.89
C ARG A 143 9.68 5.82 6.51
N LEU A 144 8.84 5.08 5.80
CA LEU A 144 7.51 5.49 5.41
C LEU A 144 6.53 4.65 6.22
N LEU A 145 5.55 5.30 6.84
CA LEU A 145 4.45 4.56 7.45
C LEU A 145 3.61 3.97 6.30
N VAL A 146 3.53 2.65 6.26
CA VAL A 146 2.78 1.91 5.23
C VAL A 146 1.37 1.59 5.71
N HIS A 147 1.21 1.33 7.01
CA HIS A 147 -0.08 1.04 7.62
C HIS A 147 -0.05 1.49 9.08
N ASP A 148 -1.16 2.07 9.52
CA ASP A 148 -1.42 2.42 10.90
C ASP A 148 -2.58 1.58 11.42
N HIS A 149 -2.27 0.68 12.35
CA HIS A 149 -3.21 -0.28 12.93
C HIS A 149 -4.27 0.40 13.81
N GLN A 150 -4.04 1.64 14.24
CA GLN A 150 -5.02 2.40 15.02
C GLN A 150 -6.17 2.95 14.17
N PHE A 151 -6.04 2.94 12.84
CA PHE A 151 -7.01 3.51 11.91
C PHE A 151 -7.62 2.44 11.01
N GLN A 152 -8.29 1.48 11.62
CA GLN A 152 -9.05 0.45 10.91
C GLN A 152 -10.50 0.93 10.71
N PRO A 153 -11.17 0.58 9.59
CA PRO A 153 -12.62 0.78 9.46
C PRO A 153 -13.36 0.12 10.62
N ALA A 154 -14.17 0.90 11.35
CA ALA A 154 -14.97 0.37 12.46
C ALA A 154 -16.28 -0.28 11.98
N GLU A 155 -16.83 0.18 10.86
CA GLU A 155 -18.12 -0.25 10.29
C GLU A 155 -17.88 -1.03 9.00
N ASP A 156 -17.21 -2.19 9.10
CA ASP A 156 -16.94 -3.05 7.95
C ASP A 156 -16.75 -4.51 8.39
N ASP A 157 -17.83 -5.28 8.30
CA ASP A 157 -17.86 -6.70 8.71
C ASP A 157 -16.89 -7.59 7.91
N PHE A 158 -16.42 -7.10 6.76
CA PHE A 158 -15.52 -7.84 5.87
C PHE A 158 -14.07 -7.32 5.93
N PHE A 159 -13.78 -6.33 6.77
CA PHE A 159 -12.42 -5.81 6.89
C PHE A 159 -11.48 -6.83 7.52
N GLN A 160 -10.57 -7.38 6.72
CA GLN A 160 -9.49 -8.25 7.21
C GLN A 160 -8.29 -7.41 7.68
N PRO A 161 -7.83 -7.47 8.93
CA PRO A 161 -6.67 -6.69 9.38
C PRO A 161 -5.38 -7.14 8.67
N ARG A 162 -4.41 -6.22 8.55
CA ARG A 162 -3.10 -6.54 7.94
C ARG A 162 -2.16 -7.29 8.90
N PHE A 163 -2.36 -7.14 10.20
CA PHE A 163 -1.56 -7.82 11.21
C PHE A 163 -2.48 -8.76 12.00
N LEU A 164 -2.10 -10.02 12.10
CA LEU A 164 -2.86 -11.05 12.81
C LEU A 164 -1.95 -11.77 13.80
N PRO A 165 -2.40 -11.99 15.04
CA PRO A 165 -1.68 -12.84 15.97
C PRO A 165 -1.70 -14.28 15.44
N VAL A 166 -0.57 -14.98 15.55
CA VAL A 166 -0.44 -16.37 15.08
C VAL A 166 -0.49 -17.30 16.28
N GLU A 167 -1.19 -18.42 16.13
CA GLU A 167 -1.18 -19.52 17.10
C GLU A 167 0.25 -19.99 17.37
N ALA A 168 0.54 -20.34 18.61
CA ALA A 168 1.87 -20.84 18.95
C ALA A 168 2.05 -22.27 18.42
N ASP A 169 3.27 -22.58 17.98
CA ASP A 169 3.61 -23.93 17.53
C ASP A 169 3.20 -24.95 18.61
N SER A 170 2.54 -26.03 18.21
CA SER A 170 2.18 -27.11 19.13
C SER A 170 3.45 -27.63 19.80
N THR A 171 3.56 -27.47 21.11
CA THR A 171 4.59 -28.18 21.89
C THR A 171 4.39 -29.67 21.70
N GLN A 172 5.49 -30.41 21.51
CA GLN A 172 5.47 -31.85 21.21
C GLN A 172 4.52 -32.60 22.16
N GLY A 173 3.36 -33.05 21.65
CA GLY A 173 2.40 -33.87 22.41
C GLY A 173 0.98 -33.31 22.56
N GLN A 174 0.70 -32.07 22.14
CA GLN A 174 -0.67 -31.56 22.06
C GLN A 174 -1.17 -31.54 20.61
N ASN A 175 -2.28 -32.23 20.33
CA ASN A 175 -2.89 -32.34 19.00
C ASN A 175 -3.67 -31.09 18.58
N GLN A 176 -3.62 -30.00 19.37
CA GLN A 176 -4.28 -28.74 19.09
C GLN A 176 -3.30 -27.58 19.31
N PRO A 177 -3.29 -26.59 18.40
CA PRO A 177 -2.46 -25.40 18.54
C PRO A 177 -2.85 -24.62 19.79
N ALA A 178 -1.84 -24.09 20.49
CA ALA A 178 -2.07 -23.23 21.65
C ALA A 178 -2.59 -21.86 21.19
N PRO A 179 -3.45 -21.19 21.99
CA PRO A 179 -3.94 -19.86 21.64
C PRO A 179 -2.77 -18.89 21.41
N PRO A 180 -2.95 -17.88 20.54
CA PRO A 180 -1.89 -16.92 20.25
C PRO A 180 -1.45 -16.18 21.52
N ALA A 181 -0.13 -16.11 21.73
CA ALA A 181 0.44 -15.36 22.84
C ALA A 181 0.29 -13.84 22.66
N TRP A 182 0.23 -13.37 21.42
CA TRP A 182 -0.09 -11.98 21.10
C TRP A 182 -1.60 -11.78 21.05
N LYS A 183 -2.10 -10.78 21.77
CA LYS A 183 -3.52 -10.38 21.75
C LYS A 183 -3.64 -8.99 21.16
N GLU A 184 -4.57 -8.82 20.22
CA GLU A 184 -4.89 -7.53 19.64
C GLU A 184 -5.53 -6.60 20.69
N GLN A 185 -5.14 -5.33 20.65
CA GLN A 185 -5.67 -4.23 21.44
C GLN A 185 -5.92 -3.04 20.50
N PRO A 186 -6.78 -2.08 20.88
CA PRO A 186 -7.10 -0.93 20.02
C PRO A 186 -5.88 -0.14 19.51
N ASP A 187 -4.79 -0.15 20.27
CA ASP A 187 -3.55 0.58 19.98
C ASP A 187 -2.38 -0.32 19.53
N GLY A 188 -2.59 -1.64 19.38
CA GLY A 188 -1.55 -2.55 18.91
C GLY A 188 -1.70 -3.99 19.42
N PHE A 189 -0.60 -4.58 19.87
CA PHE A 189 -0.55 -5.97 20.31
C PHE A 189 0.09 -6.08 21.70
N LEU A 190 -0.55 -6.85 22.58
CA LEU A 190 -0.03 -7.17 23.90
C LEU A 190 0.43 -8.62 23.95
N PHE A 191 1.67 -8.85 24.36
CA PHE A 191 2.21 -10.18 24.57
C PHE A 191 1.81 -10.70 25.96
N ALA A 192 1.08 -11.81 26.01
CA ALA A 192 0.80 -12.53 27.25
C ALA A 192 1.99 -13.44 27.56
N SER A 193 2.86 -13.02 28.48
CA SER A 193 3.94 -13.87 28.98
C SER A 193 3.42 -14.70 30.17
N ASP A 194 3.11 -15.96 29.94
CA ASP A 194 2.61 -16.87 30.98
C ASP A 194 3.75 -17.47 31.85
N GLY A 195 4.91 -16.79 31.90
CA GLY A 195 6.04 -17.16 32.75
C GLY A 195 6.72 -18.49 32.41
N THR A 196 6.40 -19.11 31.27
CA THR A 196 6.92 -20.42 30.86
C THR A 196 7.71 -20.30 29.55
N ASP A 197 8.94 -20.83 29.60
CA ASP A 197 9.98 -20.91 28.57
C ASP A 197 10.36 -19.66 27.77
N ALA A 198 11.49 -19.06 28.17
CA ALA A 198 12.18 -17.99 27.44
C ALA A 198 12.69 -18.38 26.04
N ASP A 199 12.54 -19.65 25.64
CA ASP A 199 13.08 -20.22 24.40
C ASP A 199 12.03 -20.46 23.30
N THR A 200 10.75 -20.16 23.55
CA THR A 200 9.69 -20.29 22.53
C THR A 200 9.40 -18.96 21.83
N TRP A 201 9.44 -18.96 20.50
CA TRP A 201 9.07 -17.80 19.68
C TRP A 201 7.55 -17.71 19.51
N SER A 202 7.04 -16.49 19.44
CA SER A 202 5.63 -16.21 19.11
C SER A 202 5.57 -15.09 18.08
N TRP A 203 4.65 -15.22 17.13
CA TRP A 203 4.65 -14.41 15.92
C TRP A 203 3.39 -13.57 15.77
N VAL A 204 3.55 -12.43 15.13
CA VAL A 204 2.46 -11.67 14.50
C VAL A 204 2.71 -11.73 13.00
N ARG A 205 1.70 -12.15 12.23
CA ARG A 205 1.79 -12.27 10.77
C ARG A 205 1.35 -10.97 10.12
N TYR A 206 2.15 -10.47 9.18
CA TYR A 206 1.74 -9.40 8.27
C TYR A 206 1.17 -9.98 6.98
N GLN A 207 0.07 -9.41 6.51
CA GLN A 207 -0.57 -9.69 5.22
C GLN A 207 -0.82 -8.38 4.49
N HIS A 208 -0.37 -8.31 3.23
CA HIS A 208 -0.62 -7.16 2.37
C HIS A 208 -1.88 -7.37 1.53
N TRP A 209 -3.03 -6.93 2.05
CA TRP A 209 -4.27 -6.83 1.29
C TRP A 209 -4.17 -5.77 0.20
N VAL A 210 -4.45 -6.16 -1.04
CA VAL A 210 -4.76 -5.21 -2.11
C VAL A 210 -6.28 -5.22 -2.25
N ARG A 211 -6.93 -4.14 -1.84
CA ARG A 211 -8.39 -4.14 -1.70
C ARG A 211 -9.13 -3.67 -2.94
N GLN A 212 -8.43 -3.06 -3.89
CA GLN A 212 -9.04 -2.49 -5.09
C GLN A 212 -8.07 -2.49 -6.27
N GLY A 213 -8.63 -2.72 -7.47
CA GLY A 213 -7.89 -2.64 -8.73
C GLY A 213 -6.78 -3.69 -8.84
N GLY A 214 -5.77 -3.40 -9.66
CA GLY A 214 -4.67 -4.32 -9.95
C GLY A 214 -4.86 -5.10 -11.25
N HIS A 215 -3.77 -5.74 -11.69
CA HIS A 215 -3.73 -6.51 -12.94
C HIS A 215 -3.23 -7.95 -12.74
N TYR A 216 -2.81 -8.29 -11.52
CA TYR A 216 -2.41 -9.64 -11.15
C TYR A 216 -3.66 -10.52 -11.01
N GLN A 217 -3.50 -11.83 -11.20
CA GLN A 217 -4.57 -12.78 -10.91
C GLN A 217 -4.63 -12.99 -9.39
N THR A 218 -5.81 -12.78 -8.82
CA THR A 218 -6.12 -13.13 -7.42
C THR A 218 -6.87 -14.44 -7.43
N GLU A 219 -6.47 -15.38 -6.58
CA GLU A 219 -7.11 -16.68 -6.43
C GLU A 219 -7.39 -16.94 -4.95
N VAL A 220 -8.60 -17.37 -4.65
CA VAL A 220 -9.05 -17.74 -3.31
C VAL A 220 -9.65 -19.15 -3.34
N PRO A 221 -9.39 -19.98 -2.34
CA PRO A 221 -10.04 -21.29 -2.23
C PRO A 221 -11.57 -21.12 -2.13
N LEU A 222 -12.31 -21.92 -2.90
CA LEU A 222 -13.76 -22.02 -2.81
C LEU A 222 -14.16 -23.45 -3.20
N GLU A 223 -14.64 -24.23 -2.22
CA GLU A 223 -14.94 -25.65 -2.43
C GLU A 223 -16.13 -25.89 -3.37
N LYS A 224 -17.16 -25.06 -3.25
CA LYS A 224 -18.41 -25.17 -4.01
C LYS A 224 -18.94 -23.78 -4.37
N TRP A 225 -19.42 -23.66 -5.60
CA TRP A 225 -20.19 -22.49 -6.02
C TRP A 225 -21.65 -22.61 -5.55
N PRO A 226 -22.24 -21.58 -4.91
CA PRO A 226 -23.63 -21.61 -4.44
C PRO A 226 -24.62 -21.87 -5.58
N GLU A 227 -25.65 -22.68 -5.34
CA GLU A 227 -26.64 -23.05 -6.36
C GLU A 227 -27.58 -21.88 -6.70
N GLU A 228 -27.70 -20.91 -5.79
CA GLU A 228 -28.55 -19.72 -5.91
C GLU A 228 -27.98 -18.66 -6.87
N ILE A 229 -26.68 -18.74 -7.16
CA ILE A 229 -25.96 -17.74 -7.95
C ILE A 229 -25.60 -18.31 -9.32
N GLU A 230 -25.99 -17.61 -10.38
CA GLU A 230 -25.58 -17.98 -11.74
C GLU A 230 -24.06 -17.95 -11.87
N LYS A 231 -23.48 -19.08 -12.32
CA LYS A 231 -22.03 -19.21 -12.52
C LYS A 231 -21.57 -18.18 -13.59
N PRO A 232 -20.47 -17.44 -13.35
CA PRO A 232 -19.98 -16.47 -14.31
C PRO A 232 -19.50 -17.15 -15.60
N GLU A 233 -19.68 -16.49 -16.74
CA GLU A 233 -19.23 -17.01 -18.03
C GLU A 233 -17.70 -17.16 -18.06
N PRO A 234 -17.14 -18.35 -18.40
CA PRO A 234 -15.72 -18.64 -18.22
C PRO A 234 -14.75 -17.73 -18.98
N VAL A 235 -15.17 -17.17 -20.12
CA VAL A 235 -14.28 -16.52 -21.09
C VAL A 235 -14.33 -14.99 -21.02
N LEU A 236 -15.47 -14.43 -20.62
CA LEU A 236 -15.71 -12.98 -20.69
C LEU A 236 -15.86 -12.32 -19.33
N ALA A 237 -16.14 -13.09 -18.28
CA ALA A 237 -16.34 -12.53 -16.96
C ALA A 237 -15.00 -12.17 -16.29
N ALA A 238 -14.99 -11.06 -15.56
CA ALA A 238 -13.87 -10.65 -14.71
C ALA A 238 -13.66 -11.58 -13.49
N ILE A 239 -14.60 -12.50 -13.26
CA ILE A 239 -14.64 -13.47 -12.17
C ILE A 239 -14.75 -14.85 -12.78
N GLN A 240 -13.91 -15.79 -12.36
CA GLN A 240 -13.88 -17.16 -12.85
C GLN A 240 -13.92 -18.12 -11.67
N TYR A 241 -14.65 -19.22 -11.80
CA TYR A 241 -14.64 -20.32 -10.84
C TYR A 241 -14.19 -21.61 -11.53
N ASP A 242 -13.13 -22.22 -11.01
CA ASP A 242 -12.60 -23.50 -11.46
C ASP A 242 -13.03 -24.60 -10.47
N GLU A 243 -14.01 -25.41 -10.89
CA GLU A 243 -14.58 -26.48 -10.07
C GLU A 243 -13.61 -27.65 -9.85
N LEU A 244 -12.65 -27.86 -10.75
CA LEU A 244 -11.63 -28.91 -10.59
C LEU A 244 -10.55 -28.50 -9.59
N LYS A 245 -10.22 -27.22 -9.56
CA LYS A 245 -9.24 -26.66 -8.62
C LYS A 245 -9.85 -26.19 -7.31
N GLN A 246 -11.18 -26.08 -7.24
CA GLN A 246 -11.89 -25.48 -6.11
C GLN A 246 -11.39 -24.06 -5.81
N GLN A 247 -11.33 -23.23 -6.85
CA GLN A 247 -10.77 -21.89 -6.79
C GLN A 247 -11.69 -20.86 -7.45
N LEU A 248 -11.93 -19.77 -6.73
CA LEU A 248 -12.49 -18.54 -7.26
C LEU A 248 -11.33 -17.62 -7.63
N SER A 249 -11.39 -17.01 -8.80
CA SER A 249 -10.34 -16.11 -9.27
C SER A 249 -10.89 -14.85 -9.91
N CYS A 250 -10.14 -13.76 -9.78
CA CYS A 250 -10.47 -12.45 -10.32
C CYS A 250 -9.18 -11.75 -10.76
N LYS A 251 -9.28 -10.89 -11.78
CA LYS A 251 -8.16 -10.02 -12.16
C LYS A 251 -8.15 -8.80 -11.25
N GLY A 252 -7.10 -8.70 -10.42
CA GLY A 252 -6.99 -7.70 -9.36
C GLY A 252 -7.90 -8.03 -8.17
N ALA A 253 -8.21 -7.02 -7.37
CA ALA A 253 -9.23 -7.12 -6.33
C ALA A 253 -10.64 -6.99 -6.91
N MET A 254 -11.57 -7.78 -6.40
CA MET A 254 -12.96 -7.76 -6.85
C MET A 254 -13.59 -6.37 -6.60
N PRO A 255 -14.21 -5.74 -7.60
CA PRO A 255 -14.90 -4.46 -7.41
C PRO A 255 -15.99 -4.57 -6.34
N ALA A 256 -16.13 -3.55 -5.50
CA ALA A 256 -17.10 -3.53 -4.39
C ALA A 256 -18.54 -3.78 -4.85
N GLU A 257 -18.93 -3.28 -6.03
CA GLU A 257 -20.25 -3.53 -6.62
C GLU A 257 -20.50 -5.02 -6.90
N ASN A 258 -19.49 -5.71 -7.45
CA ASN A 258 -19.59 -7.15 -7.71
C ASN A 258 -19.60 -7.95 -6.41
N CYS A 259 -18.75 -7.58 -5.45
CA CYS A 259 -18.71 -8.18 -4.12
C CYS A 259 -20.08 -8.06 -3.43
N HIS A 260 -20.65 -6.85 -3.33
CA HIS A 260 -21.98 -6.63 -2.76
C HIS A 260 -23.08 -7.38 -3.52
N ARG A 261 -23.04 -7.40 -4.85
CA ARG A 261 -24.01 -8.14 -5.66
C ARG A 261 -23.99 -9.63 -5.33
N LEU A 262 -22.81 -10.24 -5.21
CA LEU A 262 -22.66 -11.66 -4.89
C LEU A 262 -23.03 -11.96 -3.43
N LEU A 263 -22.59 -11.13 -2.49
CA LEU A 263 -22.90 -11.29 -1.06
C LEU A 263 -24.39 -11.13 -0.75
N ASN A 264 -25.14 -10.34 -1.52
CA ASN A 264 -26.59 -10.18 -1.32
C ASN A 264 -27.42 -11.32 -1.91
N GLN A 265 -26.79 -12.25 -2.65
CA GLN A 265 -27.48 -13.35 -3.32
C GLN A 265 -27.39 -14.69 -2.56
N THR A 266 -26.58 -14.77 -1.50
CA THR A 266 -26.39 -16.02 -0.75
C THR A 266 -26.03 -15.77 0.73
N GLU A 267 -26.44 -16.73 1.56
CA GLU A 267 -26.08 -16.83 2.98
C GLU A 267 -24.98 -17.88 3.23
N ASP A 268 -24.40 -18.49 2.17
CA ASP A 268 -23.28 -19.44 2.30
C ASP A 268 -22.03 -18.75 2.87
N ASP A 269 -21.68 -19.08 4.12
CA ASP A 269 -20.55 -18.49 4.84
C ASP A 269 -19.20 -18.71 4.13
N ALA A 270 -18.99 -19.89 3.52
CA ALA A 270 -17.74 -20.19 2.84
C ALA A 270 -17.59 -19.36 1.56
N PHE A 271 -18.67 -19.19 0.81
CA PHE A 271 -18.70 -18.33 -0.36
C PHE A 271 -18.55 -16.85 0.02
N ARG A 272 -19.27 -16.41 1.06
CA ARG A 272 -19.20 -15.02 1.55
C ARG A 272 -17.79 -14.67 2.01
N TYR A 273 -17.12 -15.60 2.69
CA TYR A 273 -15.71 -15.46 3.07
C TYR A 273 -14.79 -15.37 1.86
N ALA A 274 -14.94 -16.27 0.88
CA ALA A 274 -14.12 -16.25 -0.34
C ALA A 274 -14.27 -14.95 -1.15
N VAL A 275 -15.48 -14.39 -1.24
CA VAL A 275 -15.75 -13.13 -1.96
C VAL A 275 -15.22 -11.90 -1.22
N ALA A 276 -15.07 -11.98 0.10
CA ALA A 276 -14.57 -10.90 0.95
C ALA A 276 -13.04 -10.83 1.08
N LEU A 277 -12.33 -11.88 0.69
CA LEU A 277 -10.86 -12.00 0.69
C LEU A 277 -10.21 -11.30 -0.51
#